data_AF-A0A660W102-F1
#
_entry.id   AF-A0A660W102-F1
#
_cell.length_a   1.000
_cell.length_b   1.000
_cell.length_c   1.000
_cell.angle_alpha   90.00
_cell.angle_beta   90.00
_cell.angle_gamma   90.00
#
_symmetry.space_group_name_H-M   'P 1'
#
loop_
_entity.id
_entity.type
_entity.pdbx_description
1 polymer ?
#
loop_
_entity_poly.entity_id
_entity_poly.type
_entity_poly.pdbx_seq_one_letter_code
_entity_poly.pdbx_strand_id
1 'polypeptide(L)'
;MDNTKKAFTLIELLVVNAIIALLVSILLPSLKTAKELARQVVCLSNNKQVGVLFAYYAEDNKGLVPFGPNVPGNMPNQWFMQLIPYVRTEMQIDANLRLGTLRLSIPRPYWRLRSLA
;
A
#
# COMPACT_ATOMS: atom_id res chain seq x y z
N MET A 1 -48.21 23.78 26.84
CA MET A 1 -47.61 22.52 26.35
C MET A 1 -46.46 22.20 27.30
N ASP A 2 -46.75 21.36 28.28
CA ASP A 2 -45.80 20.94 29.30
C ASP A 2 -44.62 20.22 28.63
N ASN A 3 -43.42 20.75 28.86
CA ASN A 3 -42.17 20.24 28.35
C ASN A 3 -41.58 19.33 29.43
N THR A 4 -42.21 18.16 29.65
CA THR A 4 -41.75 17.14 30.60
C THR A 4 -40.41 16.56 30.13
N LYS A 5 -39.32 17.17 30.57
CA LYS A 5 -37.98 16.63 30.35
C LYS A 5 -37.79 15.41 31.26
N LYS A 6 -37.78 14.20 30.69
CA LYS A 6 -37.37 12.98 31.39
C LYS A 6 -35.91 13.17 31.85
N ALA A 7 -35.71 13.26 33.16
CA ALA A 7 -34.38 13.21 33.74
C ALA A 7 -33.87 11.76 33.66
N PHE A 8 -32.76 11.54 32.95
CA PHE A 8 -32.09 10.25 32.94
C PHE A 8 -31.57 9.94 34.34
N THR A 9 -31.83 8.73 34.81
CA THR A 9 -31.28 8.30 36.09
C THR A 9 -29.80 7.98 35.91
N LEU A 10 -28.96 8.38 36.89
CA LEU A 10 -27.52 8.11 36.88
C LEU A 10 -27.22 6.60 36.73
N ILE A 11 -28.12 5.75 37.24
CA ILE A 11 -28.01 4.30 37.18
C ILE A 11 -28.24 3.73 35.76
N GLU A 12 -29.16 4.31 34.97
CA GLU A 12 -29.38 3.90 33.58
C GLU A 12 -28.13 4.11 32.73
N LEU A 13 -27.44 5.24 32.92
CA LEU A 13 -26.24 5.54 32.15
C LEU A 13 -25.05 4.66 32.60
N LEU A 14 -24.99 4.36 33.90
CA LEU A 14 -23.93 3.56 34.49
C LEU A 14 -23.99 2.07 34.07
N VAL A 15 -25.18 1.46 34.08
CA VAL A 15 -25.32 0.04 33.68
C VAL A 15 -24.99 -0.17 32.20
N VAL A 16 -25.30 0.80 31.34
CA VAL A 16 -25.00 0.73 29.90
C VAL A 16 -23.49 0.76 29.67
N ASN A 17 -22.76 1.67 30.30
CA ASN A 17 -21.31 1.71 30.15
C ASN A 17 -20.63 0.46 30.72
N ALA A 18 -21.18 -0.14 31.79
CA ALA A 18 -20.67 -1.41 32.33
C ALA A 18 -20.76 -2.55 31.30
N ILE A 19 -21.86 -2.65 30.57
CA ILE A 19 -22.04 -3.68 29.53
C ILE A 19 -21.16 -3.38 28.32
N ILE A 20 -21.04 -2.12 27.88
CA ILE A 20 -20.14 -1.74 26.77
C ILE A 20 -18.68 -2.08 27.10
N ALA A 21 -18.22 -1.78 28.32
CA ALA A 21 -16.86 -2.09 28.75
C ALA A 21 -16.57 -3.60 28.74
N LEU A 22 -17.53 -4.42 29.17
CA LEU A 22 -17.43 -5.88 29.11
C LEU A 22 -17.28 -6.38 27.67
N LEU A 23 -18.10 -5.88 26.75
CA LEU A 23 -18.02 -6.26 25.34
C LEU A 23 -16.68 -5.83 24.73
N VAL A 24 -16.28 -4.57 24.90
CA VAL A 24 -15.02 -4.03 24.37
C VAL A 24 -13.80 -4.80 24.91
N SER A 25 -13.83 -5.21 26.18
CA SER A 25 -12.76 -6.02 26.79
C SER A 25 -12.47 -7.31 26.00
N ILE A 26 -13.50 -7.94 25.43
CA ILE A 26 -13.37 -9.16 24.63
C ILE A 26 -12.95 -8.83 23.18
N LEU A 27 -13.39 -7.69 22.63
CA LEU A 27 -13.07 -7.30 21.25
C LEU A 27 -11.63 -6.80 21.07
N LEU A 28 -11.08 -6.03 22.02
CA LEU A 28 -9.74 -5.45 21.92
C LEU A 28 -8.60 -6.47 21.69
N PRO A 29 -8.51 -7.60 22.43
CA PRO A 29 -7.46 -8.59 22.20
C PRO A 29 -7.59 -9.25 20.83
N SER A 30 -8.83 -9.53 20.39
CA SER A 30 -9.10 -10.10 19.07
C SER A 30 -8.66 -9.16 17.94
N LEU A 31 -8.97 -7.85 18.06
CA LEU A 31 -8.60 -6.85 17.06
C LEU A 31 -7.08 -6.65 16.96
N LYS A 32 -6.36 -6.70 18.09
CA LYS A 32 -4.89 -6.64 18.11
C LYS A 32 -4.28 -7.79 17.30
N THR A 33 -4.75 -9.01 17.52
CA THR A 33 -4.29 -10.20 16.80
C THR A 33 -4.63 -10.12 15.32
N ALA A 34 -5.85 -9.71 14.97
CA ALA A 34 -6.26 -9.54 13.57
C ALA A 34 -5.39 -8.52 12.81
N LYS A 35 -5.02 -7.40 13.46
CA LYS A 35 -4.13 -6.40 12.88
C LYS A 35 -2.73 -6.95 12.63
N GLU A 36 -2.21 -7.77 13.54
CA GLU A 36 -0.90 -8.37 13.38
C GLU A 36 -0.90 -9.43 12.26
N LEU A 37 -1.94 -10.26 12.18
CA LEU A 37 -2.13 -11.19 11.06
C LEU A 37 -2.22 -10.45 9.72
N ALA A 38 -2.96 -9.35 9.66
CA ALA A 38 -3.02 -8.53 8.45
C ALA A 38 -1.64 -8.00 8.03
N ARG A 39 -0.81 -7.53 8.98
CA ARG A 39 0.58 -7.12 8.71
C ARG A 39 1.43 -8.28 8.21
N GLN A 40 1.29 -9.46 8.79
CA GLN A 40 2.00 -10.65 8.35
C GLN A 40 1.63 -11.02 6.92
N VAL A 41 0.35 -10.96 6.55
CA VAL A 41 -0.11 -11.23 5.18
C VAL A 41 0.48 -10.22 4.19
N VAL A 42 0.52 -8.93 4.55
CA VAL A 42 1.16 -7.92 3.70
C VAL A 42 2.66 -8.18 3.57
N CYS A 43 3.36 -8.47 4.67
CA CYS A 43 4.78 -8.78 4.65
C CYS A 43 5.08 -10.02 3.78
N LEU A 44 4.26 -11.07 3.92
CA LEU A 44 4.36 -12.29 3.12
C LEU A 44 4.16 -12.00 1.62
N SER A 45 3.17 -11.17 1.28
CA SER A 45 2.95 -10.72 -0.10
C SER A 45 4.14 -9.94 -0.64
N ASN A 46 4.69 -9.02 0.13
CA ASN A 46 5.87 -8.24 -0.26
C ASN A 46 7.09 -9.16 -0.46
N ASN A 47 7.31 -10.13 0.44
CA ASN A 47 8.42 -11.07 0.31
C ASN A 47 8.26 -11.98 -0.92
N LYS A 48 7.03 -12.40 -1.24
CA LYS A 48 6.73 -13.14 -2.47
C LYS A 48 7.04 -12.29 -3.70
N GLN A 49 6.65 -11.02 -3.71
CA GLN A 49 6.96 -10.10 -4.82
C GLN A 49 8.47 -9.97 -5.00
N VAL A 50 9.21 -9.75 -3.90
CA VAL A 50 10.67 -9.71 -3.93
C VAL A 50 11.27 -11.00 -4.49
N GLY A 51 10.83 -12.18 -4.04
CA GLY A 51 11.30 -13.47 -4.58
C GLY A 51 11.08 -13.63 -6.09
N VAL A 52 9.97 -13.10 -6.61
CA VAL A 52 9.70 -13.06 -8.05
C VAL A 52 10.69 -12.13 -8.77
N LEU A 53 11.04 -10.98 -8.20
CA LEU A 53 12.07 -10.09 -8.76
C LEU A 53 13.43 -10.76 -8.84
N PHE A 54 13.82 -11.51 -7.80
CA PHE A 54 15.05 -12.28 -7.80
C PHE A 54 15.06 -13.36 -8.89
N ALA A 55 13.92 -14.02 -9.14
CA ALA A 55 13.81 -15.00 -10.21
C ALA A 55 14.00 -14.37 -11.60
N TYR A 56 13.36 -13.22 -11.87
CA TYR A 56 13.55 -12.49 -13.13
C TYR A 56 14.98 -11.98 -13.31
N TYR A 57 15.60 -11.43 -12.25
CA TYR A 57 16.99 -11.02 -12.31
C TYR A 57 17.92 -12.20 -12.62
N ALA A 58 17.69 -13.36 -11.99
CA ALA A 58 18.49 -14.54 -12.22
C ALA A 58 18.36 -15.07 -13.65
N GLU A 59 17.18 -14.98 -14.28
CA GLU A 59 16.96 -15.34 -15.68
C GLU A 59 17.87 -14.53 -16.62
N ASP A 60 17.95 -13.21 -16.42
CA ASP A 60 18.76 -12.32 -17.24
C ASP A 60 20.27 -12.38 -16.92
N ASN A 61 20.63 -12.70 -15.67
CA ASN A 61 22.01 -12.66 -15.18
C ASN A 61 22.64 -14.05 -15.03
N LYS A 62 22.26 -15.01 -15.88
CA LYS A 62 22.85 -16.38 -15.93
C LYS A 62 22.74 -17.14 -14.61
N GLY A 63 21.65 -16.95 -13.86
CA GLY A 63 21.39 -17.58 -12.58
C GLY A 63 22.04 -16.89 -11.38
N LEU A 64 22.70 -15.74 -11.57
CA LEU A 64 23.30 -14.99 -10.47
C LEU A 64 22.24 -14.18 -9.71
N VAL A 65 22.44 -14.02 -8.40
CA VAL A 65 21.61 -13.16 -7.54
C VAL A 65 22.27 -11.78 -7.33
N PRO A 66 21.49 -10.72 -7.08
CA PRO A 66 21.99 -9.39 -6.74
C PRO A 66 23.01 -9.38 -5.60
N PHE A 67 23.95 -8.44 -5.66
CA PHE A 67 25.02 -8.34 -4.67
C PHE A 67 24.50 -7.83 -3.33
N GLY A 68 24.75 -8.58 -2.26
CA GLY A 68 24.36 -8.21 -0.90
C GLY A 68 24.99 -6.89 -0.41
N PRO A 69 24.42 -6.26 0.62
CA PRO A 69 24.82 -4.92 1.08
C PRO A 69 26.25 -4.81 1.64
N ASN A 70 26.92 -5.94 1.93
CA ASN A 70 28.22 -5.98 2.62
C ASN A 70 29.37 -6.56 1.77
N VAL A 71 29.28 -6.46 0.43
CA VAL A 71 30.41 -6.80 -0.45
C VAL A 71 31.34 -5.58 -0.66
N PRO A 72 32.68 -5.75 -0.60
CA PRO A 72 33.63 -4.68 -0.85
C PRO A 72 33.41 -4.02 -2.22
N GLY A 73 33.33 -2.70 -2.26
CA GLY A 73 33.06 -1.93 -3.49
C GLY A 73 31.58 -1.72 -3.82
N ASN A 74 30.66 -2.23 -3.00
CA ASN A 74 29.22 -2.08 -3.21
C ASN A 74 28.65 -0.88 -2.43
N MET A 75 27.72 -0.11 -3.02
CA MET A 75 26.98 0.92 -2.28
C MET A 75 25.89 0.29 -1.39
N PRO A 76 25.47 0.97 -0.30
CA PRO A 76 24.30 0.56 0.47
C PRO A 76 23.07 0.43 -0.44
N ASN A 77 22.31 -0.66 -0.30
CA ASN A 77 21.09 -0.95 -1.06
C ASN A 77 21.26 -1.22 -2.57
N GLN A 78 22.48 -1.53 -3.07
CA GLN A 78 22.64 -1.86 -4.49
C GLN A 78 21.85 -3.08 -4.96
N TRP A 79 21.66 -4.07 -4.09
CA TRP A 79 20.79 -5.21 -4.40
C TRP A 79 19.39 -4.76 -4.85
N PHE A 80 18.85 -3.70 -4.24
CA PHE A 80 17.55 -3.15 -4.60
C PHE A 80 17.63 -2.37 -5.91
N MET A 81 18.67 -1.55 -6.09
CA MET A 81 18.90 -0.80 -7.34
C MET A 81 18.99 -1.71 -8.57
N GLN A 82 19.62 -2.88 -8.43
CA GLN A 82 19.72 -3.90 -9.47
C GLN A 82 18.37 -4.55 -9.82
N LEU A 83 17.43 -4.57 -8.87
CA LEU A 83 16.10 -5.15 -9.04
C LEU A 83 15.05 -4.17 -9.56
N ILE A 84 15.30 -2.85 -9.49
CA ILE A 84 14.39 -1.79 -9.99
C ILE A 84 13.82 -2.07 -11.38
N PRO A 85 14.58 -2.49 -12.41
CA PRO A 85 14.02 -2.73 -13.74
C PRO A 85 13.02 -3.91 -13.78
N TYR A 86 13.11 -4.84 -12.82
CA TYR A 86 12.21 -5.99 -12.69
C TYR A 86 11.00 -5.68 -11.82
N VAL A 87 11.08 -4.62 -11.00
CA VAL A 87 9.93 -4.16 -10.24
C VAL A 87 8.87 -3.78 -11.24
N ARG A 88 7.74 -4.48 -11.19
CA ARG A 88 6.57 -4.13 -11.98
C ARG A 88 6.04 -2.79 -11.48
N THR A 89 6.61 -1.70 -11.96
CA THR A 89 5.98 -0.39 -11.95
C THR A 89 4.88 -0.44 -13.01
N GLU A 90 3.80 -1.18 -12.68
CA GLU A 90 2.48 -0.72 -13.06
C GLU A 90 2.23 0.57 -12.28
N MET A 91 2.98 1.62 -12.62
CA MET A 91 2.41 2.95 -12.61
C MET A 91 1.39 2.92 -13.75
N GLN A 92 0.25 2.27 -13.50
CA GLN A 92 -0.98 2.75 -14.09
C GLN A 92 -1.08 4.19 -13.58
N ILE A 93 -0.57 5.12 -14.38
CA ILE A 93 -1.21 6.42 -14.45
C ILE A 93 -2.62 6.07 -14.90
N ASP A 94 -3.49 5.78 -13.93
CA ASP A 94 -4.92 5.85 -14.15
C ASP A 94 -5.18 7.31 -14.47
N ALA A 95 -5.02 7.66 -15.75
CA ALA A 95 -5.46 8.91 -16.34
C ALA A 95 -7.01 9.04 -16.29
N ASN A 96 -7.68 8.28 -15.41
CA ASN A 96 -9.11 8.08 -15.34
C ASN A 96 -9.66 8.05 -13.91
N LEU A 97 -9.00 8.64 -12.91
CA LEU A 97 -9.65 8.96 -11.63
C LEU A 97 -9.82 10.46 -11.36
N ARG A 98 -10.11 11.24 -12.41
CA ARG A 98 -11.08 12.36 -12.46
C ARG A 98 -11.36 12.71 -13.93
N LEU A 99 -12.17 11.90 -14.63
CA LEU A 99 -12.86 12.38 -15.84
C LEU A 99 -13.94 13.40 -15.43
N GLY A 100 -13.49 14.59 -15.05
CA GLY A 100 -14.32 15.76 -14.80
C GLY A 100 -13.78 17.04 -15.43
N THR A 101 -12.61 17.02 -16.08
CA THR A 101 -12.08 18.18 -16.79
C THR A 101 -11.32 17.75 -18.05
N LEU A 102 -12.05 17.75 -19.16
CA LEU A 102 -11.50 17.73 -20.51
C LEU A 102 -10.59 18.96 -20.71
N ARG A 103 -9.27 18.78 -20.78
CA ARG A 103 -8.38 19.67 -21.54
C ARG A 103 -7.36 18.83 -22.29
N LEU A 104 -7.66 18.63 -23.56
CA LEU A 104 -6.75 18.10 -24.58
C LEU A 104 -5.38 18.78 -24.49
N SER A 105 -4.36 18.03 -24.10
CA SER A 105 -2.98 18.30 -24.48
C SER A 105 -2.41 17.01 -25.05
N ILE A 106 -2.77 16.75 -26.31
CA ILE A 106 -2.08 15.75 -27.13
C ILE A 106 -0.64 16.24 -27.30
N PRO A 107 0.40 15.47 -26.92
CA PRO A 107 1.77 15.78 -27.32
C PRO A 107 1.84 15.66 -28.84
N ARG A 108 2.12 16.75 -29.55
CA ARG A 108 2.27 16.70 -31.01
C ARG A 108 3.45 15.77 -31.37
N PRO A 109 3.27 14.79 -32.27
CA PRO A 109 4.40 14.01 -32.78
C PRO A 109 5.33 14.89 -33.61
N TYR A 110 6.61 14.86 -33.28
CA TYR A 110 7.70 15.70 -33.80
C TYR A 110 8.14 15.38 -35.25
N TRP A 111 7.49 14.42 -35.93
CA TRP A 111 7.85 13.99 -37.28
C TRP A 111 7.29 14.88 -38.42
N ARG A 112 6.67 16.02 -38.09
CA ARG A 112 6.02 16.92 -39.08
C ARG A 112 6.68 18.30 -39.18
N LEU A 113 8.01 18.39 -39.09
CA LEU A 113 8.80 19.62 -39.35
C LEU A 113 10.08 19.36 -40.15
N ARG A 114 10.13 18.29 -40.96
CA ARG A 114 11.29 17.99 -41.85
C ARG A 114 10.90 17.82 -43.32
N SER A 115 9.86 18.52 -43.79
CA SER A 115 9.41 18.41 -45.18
C SER A 115 9.04 19.73 -45.88
N LEU A 116 9.61 20.87 -45.47
CA LEU A 116 9.62 22.11 -46.27
C LEU A 116 10.91 22.88 -45.89
N ALA A 117 11.96 23.13 -46.68
CA ALA A 117 12.22 23.01 -48.12
C ALA A 117 11.14 23.64 -49.01
#